data_AF-T1B459-F1
#
_entry.id   AF-T1B459-F1
#
_cell.length_a   1.000
_cell.length_b   1.000
_cell.length_c   1.000
_cell.angle_alpha   90.00
_cell.angle_beta   90.00
_cell.angle_gamma   90.00
#
_symmetry.space_group_name_H-M   'P 1'
#
loop_
_entity.id
_entity.type
_entity.pdbx_description
1 polymer ?
#
loop_
_entity_poly.entity_id
_entity_poly.type
_entity_poly.pdbx_seq_one_letter_code
_entity_poly.pdbx_strand_id
1 'polypeptide(L)'
;EPFDLVICYDVLQYLGPREAASALANLARLCRGILYFSALTRDDWRNSCDRSRTDPNVHLREGEWYRSRLRRAFREVGAGFWLRRGAPLTLWELESAG
;
A
#
# COMPACT_ATOMS: atom_id res chain seq x y z
N GLU A 1 9.26 -3.59 17.96
CA GLU A 1 9.50 -4.88 17.29
C GLU A 1 8.79 -4.88 15.94
N PRO A 2 9.33 -5.51 14.87
CA PRO A 2 8.63 -5.67 13.61
C PRO A 2 7.68 -6.89 13.61
N PHE A 3 6.61 -6.81 12.81
CA PHE A 3 5.55 -7.81 12.69
C PHE A 3 5.65 -8.58 11.37
N ASP A 4 5.21 -9.84 11.39
CA ASP A 4 5.18 -10.71 10.20
C ASP A 4 4.10 -10.29 9.20
N LEU A 5 2.99 -9.73 9.69
CA LEU A 5 1.92 -9.15 8.89
C LEU A 5 1.62 -7.74 9.39
N VAL A 6 1.60 -6.79 8.46
CA VAL A 6 1.15 -5.41 8.71
C VAL A 6 0.02 -5.09 7.76
N ILE A 7 -1.07 -4.51 8.27
CA ILE A 7 -2.22 -4.09 7.46
C ILE A 7 -2.39 -2.59 7.60
N CYS A 8 -2.42 -1.89 6.48
CA CYS A 8 -2.77 -0.49 6.42
C CYS A 8 -3.70 -0.29 5.22
N TYR A 9 -5.00 -0.32 5.51
CA TYR A 9 -6.03 -0.46 4.49
C TYR A 9 -6.95 0.75 4.49
N ASP A 10 -6.90 1.50 3.39
CA ASP A 10 -7.84 2.57 3.06
C ASP A 10 -7.91 3.72 4.08
N VAL A 11 -6.75 4.06 4.66
CA VAL A 11 -6.62 5.16 5.64
C VAL A 11 -5.49 6.16 5.34
N LEU A 12 -4.46 5.81 4.55
CA LEU A 12 -3.36 6.76 4.29
C LEU A 12 -3.75 7.94 3.40
N GLN A 13 -4.85 7.83 2.65
CA GLN A 13 -5.34 8.94 1.85
C GLN A 13 -5.82 10.14 2.69
N TYR A 14 -6.14 9.95 3.97
CA TYR A 14 -6.52 11.05 4.87
C TYR A 14 -5.33 11.90 5.32
N LEU A 15 -4.10 11.36 5.25
CA LEU A 15 -2.91 12.08 5.67
C LEU A 15 -2.40 12.99 4.55
N GLY A 16 -1.77 14.12 4.93
CA GLY A 16 -1.06 14.99 4.00
C GLY A 16 0.14 14.30 3.35
N PRO A 17 0.72 14.85 2.26
CA PRO A 17 1.76 14.15 1.48
C PRO A 17 3.04 13.84 2.28
N ARG A 18 3.41 14.69 3.23
CA ARG A 18 4.59 14.47 4.10
C ARG A 18 4.33 13.36 5.12
N GLU A 19 3.19 13.42 5.80
CA GLU A 19 2.78 12.43 6.80
C GLU A 19 2.56 11.05 6.16
N ALA A 20 1.88 10.99 5.01
CA ALA A 20 1.69 9.76 4.27
C ALA A 20 3.03 9.14 3.83
N ALA A 21 3.99 9.95 3.36
CA ALA A 21 5.32 9.46 3.00
C ALA A 21 6.08 8.91 4.23
N SER A 22 6.00 9.60 5.37
CA SER A 22 6.58 9.12 6.62
C SER A 22 5.92 7.84 7.11
N ALA A 23 4.59 7.73 6.97
CA ALA A 23 3.84 6.54 7.36
C ALA A 23 4.25 5.32 6.53
N LEU A 24 4.39 5.47 5.20
CA LEU A 24 4.88 4.40 4.33
C LEU A 24 6.30 3.93 4.72
N ALA A 25 7.19 4.86 5.09
CA ALA A 25 8.52 4.51 5.60
C ALA A 25 8.44 3.77 6.95
N ASN A 26 7.52 4.16 7.82
CA ASN A 26 7.28 3.47 9.08
C ASN A 26 6.73 2.06 8.88
N LEU A 27 5.81 1.85 7.92
CA LEU A 27 5.33 0.50 7.56
C LEU A 27 6.49 -0.41 7.13
N ALA A 28 7.46 0.11 6.38
CA ALA A 28 8.67 -0.64 6.01
C ALA A 28 9.55 -1.05 7.20
N ARG A 29 9.57 -0.24 8.27
CA ARG A 29 10.30 -0.53 9.51
C ARG A 29 9.53 -1.51 10.41
N LEU A 30 8.20 -1.45 10.40
CA LEU A 30 7.33 -2.27 11.21
C LEU A 30 7.03 -3.64 10.59
N CYS A 31 7.26 -3.84 9.29
CA CYS A 31 6.99 -5.10 8.61
C CYS A 31 8.28 -5.90 8.34
N ARG A 32 8.30 -7.17 8.76
CA ARG A 32 9.36 -8.14 8.40
C ARG A 32 8.89 -9.26 7.45
N GLY A 33 7.60 -9.33 7.13
CA GLY A 33 7.01 -10.32 6.21
C GLY A 33 6.16 -9.66 5.13
N ILE A 34 4.84 -9.68 5.29
CA ILE A 34 3.86 -9.18 4.32
C ILE A 34 3.24 -7.86 4.81
N LEU A 35 3.10 -6.91 3.89
CA LEU A 35 2.29 -5.71 4.05
C LEU A 35 1.04 -5.85 3.17
N TYR A 36 -0.14 -5.73 3.76
CA TYR A 36 -1.38 -5.52 3.02
C TYR A 36 -1.71 -4.03 3.02
N PHE A 37 -1.62 -3.40 1.85
CA PHE A 37 -1.76 -1.97 1.68
C PHE A 37 -2.80 -1.61 0.62
N SER A 38 -3.69 -0.68 0.96
CA SER A 38 -4.61 -0.04 0.02
C SER A 38 -4.86 1.41 0.41
N ALA A 39 -5.19 2.24 -0.57
CA ALA A 39 -5.66 3.60 -0.39
C ALA A 39 -6.45 4.01 -1.64
N LEU A 40 -7.60 4.67 -1.46
CA LEU A 40 -8.36 5.27 -2.56
C LEU A 40 -7.45 6.17 -3.43
N THR A 41 -7.31 5.80 -4.70
CA THR A 41 -6.52 6.57 -5.67
C THR A 41 -7.40 7.49 -6.51
N ARG A 42 -6.75 8.39 -7.23
CA ARG A 42 -7.42 9.23 -8.23
C ARG A 42 -8.05 8.41 -9.35
N ASP A 43 -7.45 7.28 -9.71
CA ASP A 43 -8.00 6.41 -10.74
C ASP A 43 -9.27 5.71 -10.26
N ASP A 44 -9.24 5.20 -9.04
CA ASP A 44 -10.42 4.61 -8.39
C ASP A 44 -11.57 5.60 -8.31
N TRP A 45 -11.27 6.84 -7.92
CA TRP A 45 -12.28 7.90 -7.84
C TRP A 45 -12.97 8.19 -9.19
N ARG A 46 -12.21 8.16 -10.28
CA ARG A 46 -12.74 8.42 -11.62
C ARG A 46 -13.52 7.24 -12.16
N ASN A 47 -12.96 6.03 -12.01
CA ASN A 47 -13.32 4.88 -12.83
C ASN A 47 -13.96 3.72 -12.06
N SER A 48 -13.75 3.62 -10.75
CA SER A 48 -14.04 2.39 -10.00
C SER A 48 -15.07 2.57 -8.88
N CYS A 49 -14.98 3.66 -8.09
CA CYS A 49 -15.78 3.80 -6.88
C CYS A 49 -17.18 4.37 -7.13
N ASP A 50 -18.14 4.00 -6.28
CA ASP A 50 -19.43 4.67 -6.17
C ASP A 50 -19.27 5.99 -5.40
N ARG A 51 -19.21 7.10 -6.13
CA ARG A 51 -19.01 8.45 -5.58
C ARG A 51 -20.16 8.94 -4.69
N SER A 52 -21.32 8.27 -4.71
CA SER A 52 -22.42 8.58 -3.77
C SER A 52 -22.19 7.97 -2.38
N ARG A 53 -21.27 7.01 -2.26
CA ARG A 53 -20.99 6.25 -1.03
C ARG A 53 -19.57 6.40 -0.52
N THR A 54 -18.63 6.77 -1.38
CA THR A 54 -17.21 6.95 -1.03
C THR A 54 -16.96 8.37 -0.52
N ASP A 55 -16.28 8.50 0.61
CA ASP A 55 -15.90 9.81 1.19
C ASP A 55 -14.94 10.57 0.25
N PRO A 56 -15.32 11.76 -0.26
CA PRO A 56 -14.46 12.58 -1.10
C PRO A 56 -13.39 13.35 -0.32
N ASN A 57 -13.48 13.45 1.01
CA ASN A 57 -12.62 14.29 1.84
C ASN A 57 -11.26 13.64 2.14
N VAL A 58 -10.52 13.32 1.08
CA VAL A 58 -9.22 12.67 1.12
C VAL A 58 -8.26 13.28 0.13
N HIS A 59 -6.97 13.04 0.33
CA HIS A 59 -5.94 13.41 -0.63
C HIS A 59 -5.86 12.37 -1.76
N LEU A 60 -6.58 12.61 -2.86
CA LEU A 60 -6.56 11.77 -4.06
C LEU A 60 -5.22 11.86 -4.80
N ARG A 61 -4.45 10.77 -4.72
CA ARG A 61 -3.14 10.61 -5.34
C ARG A 61 -3.17 9.58 -6.46
N GLU A 62 -2.26 9.69 -7.41
CA GLU A 62 -2.03 8.63 -8.39
C GLU A 62 -1.50 7.38 -7.69
N GLY A 63 -1.92 6.19 -8.14
CA GLY A 63 -1.43 4.92 -7.56
C GLY A 63 0.10 4.82 -7.56
N GLU A 64 0.75 5.31 -8.62
CA GLU A 64 2.21 5.28 -8.74
C GLU A 64 2.92 6.11 -7.66
N TRP A 65 2.26 7.11 -7.06
CA TRP A 65 2.80 7.84 -5.92
C TRP A 65 3.04 6.90 -4.73
N TYR A 66 2.10 6.00 -4.45
CA TYR A 66 2.25 4.99 -3.40
C TYR A 66 3.23 3.90 -3.81
N ARG A 67 3.08 3.35 -5.03
CA ARG A 67 3.91 2.23 -5.51
C ARG A 67 5.40 2.57 -5.54
N SER A 68 5.78 3.73 -6.07
CA SER A 68 7.18 4.19 -6.10
C SER A 68 7.84 4.27 -4.72
N ARG A 69 7.05 4.53 -3.66
CA ARG A 69 7.53 4.58 -2.27
C ARG A 69 7.61 3.20 -1.65
N LEU A 70 6.59 2.35 -1.85
CA LEU A 70 6.56 0.97 -1.35
C LEU A 70 7.67 0.12 -1.97
N ARG A 71 7.92 0.26 -3.28
CA ARG A 71 8.94 -0.52 -4.02
C ARG A 71 10.36 -0.38 -3.46
N ARG A 72 10.64 0.67 -2.67
CA ARG A 72 11.92 0.88 -1.97
C ARG A 72 12.21 -0.21 -0.93
N ALA A 73 11.18 -0.70 -0.24
CA ALA A 73 11.32 -1.69 0.83
C ALA A 73 10.58 -3.00 0.54
N PHE A 74 9.68 -3.02 -0.44
CA PHE A 74 8.81 -4.14 -0.74
C PHE A 74 8.87 -4.55 -2.22
N ARG A 75 8.46 -5.78 -2.50
CA ARG A 75 8.13 -6.33 -3.82
C ARG A 75 6.61 -6.47 -3.91
N GLU A 76 6.01 -6.01 -5.01
CA GLU A 76 4.57 -6.14 -5.24
C GLU A 76 4.22 -7.63 -5.48
N VAL A 77 3.18 -8.12 -4.81
CA VAL A 77 2.70 -9.52 -4.85
C VAL A 77 1.36 -9.58 -5.57
N GLY A 78 0.57 -8.50 -5.52
CA GLY A 78 -0.76 -8.41 -6.14
C GLY A 78 -1.86 -8.31 -5.10
N ALA A 79 -3.07 -7.94 -5.52
CA ALA A 79 -4.23 -7.77 -4.64
C ALA A 79 -3.98 -6.89 -3.39
N GLY A 80 -3.08 -5.90 -3.50
CA GLY A 80 -2.69 -5.03 -2.38
C GLY A 80 -1.63 -5.63 -1.44
N PHE A 81 -1.16 -6.85 -1.68
CA PHE A 81 -0.07 -7.46 -0.91
C PHE A 81 1.31 -7.05 -1.43
N TRP A 82 2.23 -6.87 -0.48
CA TRP A 82 3.59 -6.43 -0.66
C TRP A 82 4.52 -7.26 0.21
N LEU A 83 5.49 -7.95 -0.39
CA LEU A 83 6.48 -8.75 0.32
C LEU A 83 7.68 -7.88 0.72
N ARG A 84 8.06 -7.90 2.00
CA ARG A 84 9.24 -7.19 2.49
C ARG A 84 10.50 -7.74 1.81
N ARG A 85 11.29 -6.85 1.19
CA ARG A 85 12.59 -7.22 0.62
C ARG A 85 13.50 -7.79 1.71
N GLY A 86 14.06 -8.97 1.46
CA GLY A 86 14.90 -9.69 2.41
C GLY A 86 14.15 -10.59 3.40
N ALA A 87 12.81 -10.62 3.36
CA ALA A 87 12.05 -11.62 4.10
C ALA A 87 12.35 -13.03 3.57
N PRO A 88 12.47 -14.06 4.45
CA PRO A 88 12.76 -15.43 4.06
C PRO A 88 11.50 -16.16 3.52
N LEU A 89 10.73 -15.48 2.66
CA LEU A 89 9.52 -16.02 2.04
C LEU A 89 9.73 -16.16 0.53
N THR A 90 9.48 -17.37 0.02
CA THR A 90 9.50 -17.68 -1.41
C THR A 90 8.09 -17.55 -1.95
N LEU A 91 7.91 -16.78 -3.03
CA LEU A 91 6.63 -16.71 -3.74
C LEU A 91 6.58 -17.80 -4.80
N TRP A 92 5.47 -18.49 -4.88
CA TRP A 92 5.15 -19.45 -5.95
C TRP A 92 4.53 -18.70 -7.15
N GLU A 93 4.37 -19.41 -8.28
CA GLU A 93 3.88 -18.82 -9.53
C GLU A 93 2.55 -18.06 -9.35
N LEU A 94 1.59 -18.66 -8.63
CA LEU A 94 0.27 -18.08 -8.40
C LEU A 94 0.26 -16.94 -7.36
N GLU A 95 1.36 -16.74 -6.64
CA GLU A 95 1.46 -15.74 -5.58
C GLU A 95 2.14 -14.46 -6.06
N SER A 96 2.75 -14.43 -7.25
CA SER A 96 3.46 -13.25 -7.74
C SER A 96 2.55 -12.36 -8.57
N ALA A 97 2.73 -11.03 -8.45
CA ALA A 97 2.12 -10.11 -9.39
C ALA A 97 2.75 -10.37 -10.77
N GLY A 98 1.91 -10.58 -11.79
CA GLY A 98 2.33 -10.72 -13.18
C GLY A 98 3.06 -9.49 -13.72
#